data_AF-A0A061N0C8-F1
#
_entry.id   AF-A0A061N0C8-F1
#
_cell.length_a   1.000
_cell.length_b   1.000
_cell.length_c   1.000
_cell.angle_alpha   90.00
_cell.angle_beta   90.00
_cell.angle_gamma   90.00
#
_symmetry.space_group_name_H-M   'P 1'
#
loop_
_entity.id
_entity.type
_entity.pdbx_description
1 polymer ?
#
loop_
_entity_poly.entity_id
_entity_poly.type
_entity_poly.pdbx_seq_one_letter_code
_entity_poly.pdbx_strand_id
1 'polypeptide(L)'
;MPPSSSGGITVGLLFNILEGYDVPNMGPVDALHHYLEASRAAFADRRAFIGDPAFTDIPENELLSMSYADHRRSLIDSSAARIGQIAPGNPQTEAMPQFPYDFQGVKNGQTWPSEHFHRIDTGPSSHPFDATFTVNNEQGQMTLSPRQDGRGSSYGRAAVTMEALQDHELTMRVYGEPSSGDRRLRIWLNADVWQSGSTLPLNGYGLELNFGTNQLALQSVVDGQLRTVERIPFTFQDEWHDVTFRIENEQLKVAVSADNEGRSDQWLAVHSLDSSNQTSLDRGNVLLSMINFDHHHAQTLYVDHIDVTPINEARQMSIQEDVQQKAISPAEKAIIEEPEEFEHLEDDADESTIHLSVSDDEGNIVSYTSTIVSIGGNGMVVPGYGFLLNNAVYSRIPTESPDHPNYPRPGMRSLSSMSPTIVMEDDRPVLTIGAPGSDTIITTVSQIMMHMLDFNRSFPEAITEPRFSQRNNFDSTTEYEGRYVNNESHAQIAELETRGHRFLANQAVQGIGAVTGIEFHENGQVTPTTEPNAAAEEVQWFNTLRCHLATFMRTRSGTIQL
;
A
#
# COMPACT_ATOMS: atom_id res chain seq x y z
N MET A 1 24.64 14.81 -3.73
CA MET A 1 23.95 14.74 -5.04
C MET A 1 22.46 14.92 -4.79
N PRO A 2 21.70 15.60 -5.68
CA PRO A 2 20.26 15.66 -5.55
C PRO A 2 19.64 14.26 -5.69
N PRO A 3 18.53 13.96 -5.02
CA PRO A 3 17.85 12.67 -5.15
C PRO A 3 17.25 12.47 -6.55
N SER A 4 16.95 11.22 -6.91
CA SER A 4 16.23 10.88 -8.14
C SER A 4 14.74 11.15 -7.94
N SER A 5 14.14 12.10 -8.66
CA SER A 5 12.70 12.36 -8.53
C SER A 5 11.88 11.26 -9.22
N SER A 6 10.82 10.85 -8.54
CA SER A 6 9.77 9.94 -9.06
C SER A 6 8.46 10.65 -9.37
N GLY A 7 8.39 11.96 -9.07
CA GLY A 7 7.15 12.73 -9.09
C GLY A 7 6.51 12.78 -10.46
N GLY A 8 7.27 13.17 -11.49
CA GLY A 8 6.76 13.33 -12.85
C GLY A 8 6.15 12.03 -13.42
N ILE A 9 6.87 10.91 -13.32
CA ILE A 9 6.38 9.61 -13.81
C ILE A 9 5.12 9.17 -13.05
N THR A 10 5.10 9.36 -11.72
CA THR A 10 3.97 8.93 -10.89
C THR A 10 2.72 9.76 -11.17
N VAL A 11 2.86 11.09 -11.28
CA VAL A 11 1.76 12.00 -11.66
C VAL A 11 1.28 11.70 -13.07
N GLY A 12 2.19 11.48 -14.03
CA GLY A 12 1.84 11.16 -15.41
C GLY A 12 1.04 9.86 -15.52
N LEU A 13 1.48 8.79 -14.86
CA LEU A 13 0.73 7.53 -14.81
C LEU A 13 -0.65 7.72 -14.17
N LEU A 14 -0.75 8.44 -13.05
CA LEU A 14 -2.03 8.75 -12.40
C LEU A 14 -2.99 9.45 -13.37
N PHE A 15 -2.53 10.48 -14.08
CA PHE A 15 -3.35 11.22 -15.03
C PHE A 15 -3.71 10.43 -16.29
N ASN A 16 -2.81 9.61 -16.83
CA ASN A 16 -3.15 8.73 -17.95
C ASN A 16 -4.23 7.71 -17.54
N ILE A 17 -4.20 7.22 -16.29
CA ILE A 17 -5.29 6.37 -15.78
C ILE A 17 -6.60 7.18 -15.72
N LEU A 18 -6.56 8.42 -15.21
CA LEU A 18 -7.75 9.26 -15.10
C LEU A 18 -8.32 9.73 -16.45
N GLU A 19 -7.49 9.89 -17.48
CA GLU A 19 -7.88 10.41 -18.80
C GLU A 19 -8.98 9.57 -19.49
N GLY A 20 -9.10 8.27 -19.16
CA GLY A 20 -10.17 7.43 -19.68
C GLY A 20 -11.53 7.57 -18.97
N TYR A 21 -11.63 8.45 -17.98
CA TYR A 21 -12.86 8.75 -17.25
C TYR A 21 -13.32 10.19 -17.53
N ASP A 22 -14.63 10.42 -17.52
CA ASP A 22 -15.22 11.75 -17.65
C ASP A 22 -15.24 12.50 -16.31
N VAL A 23 -14.06 12.65 -15.69
CA VAL A 23 -13.88 13.27 -14.36
C VAL A 23 -14.57 14.63 -14.24
N PRO A 24 -14.51 15.54 -15.24
CA PRO A 24 -15.19 16.84 -15.17
C PRO A 24 -16.71 16.76 -14.97
N ASN A 25 -17.36 15.69 -15.43
CA ASN A 25 -18.80 15.50 -15.33
C ASN A 25 -19.21 14.50 -14.22
N MET A 26 -18.25 13.94 -13.47
CA MET A 26 -18.52 13.06 -12.33
C MET A 26 -19.05 13.85 -11.12
N GLY A 27 -19.85 13.16 -10.30
CA GLY A 27 -20.15 13.67 -8.95
C GLY A 27 -18.88 13.66 -8.08
N PRO A 28 -18.80 14.51 -7.03
CA PRO A 28 -17.59 14.63 -6.21
C PRO A 28 -17.08 13.30 -5.62
N VAL A 29 -18.00 12.43 -5.20
CA VAL A 29 -17.65 11.11 -4.65
C VAL A 29 -17.04 10.20 -5.71
N ASP A 30 -17.63 10.16 -6.91
CA ASP A 30 -17.14 9.33 -8.00
C ASP A 30 -15.78 9.83 -8.49
N ALA A 31 -15.62 11.14 -8.66
CA ALA A 31 -14.33 11.74 -9.01
C ALA A 31 -13.24 11.40 -7.98
N LEU A 32 -13.54 11.58 -6.68
CA LEU A 32 -12.60 11.27 -5.61
C LEU A 32 -12.30 9.77 -5.55
N HIS A 33 -13.29 8.89 -5.72
CA HIS A 33 -13.07 7.44 -5.79
C HIS A 33 -12.05 7.08 -6.88
N HIS A 34 -12.25 7.55 -8.12
CA HIS A 34 -11.35 7.25 -9.23
C HIS A 34 -9.96 7.86 -9.02
N TYR A 35 -9.88 9.08 -8.49
CA TYR A 35 -8.60 9.70 -8.12
C TYR A 35 -7.83 8.86 -7.08
N LEU A 36 -8.49 8.41 -6.01
CA LEU A 36 -7.87 7.62 -4.96
C LEU A 36 -7.39 6.27 -5.50
N GLU A 37 -8.19 5.55 -6.29
CA GLU A 37 -7.78 4.26 -6.87
C GLU A 37 -6.66 4.41 -7.92
N ALA A 38 -6.71 5.44 -8.77
CA ALA A 38 -5.63 5.76 -9.72
C ALA A 38 -4.32 6.12 -8.99
N SER A 39 -4.42 6.91 -7.92
CA SER A 39 -3.28 7.23 -7.06
C SER A 39 -2.69 5.96 -6.43
N ARG A 40 -3.52 5.05 -5.91
CA ARG A 40 -3.03 3.78 -5.35
C ARG A 40 -2.26 2.96 -6.37
N ALA A 41 -2.79 2.83 -7.58
CA ALA A 41 -2.14 2.12 -8.67
C ALA A 41 -0.79 2.75 -9.04
N ALA A 42 -0.75 4.08 -9.20
CA ALA A 42 0.48 4.81 -9.53
C ALA A 42 1.54 4.68 -8.42
N PHE A 43 1.15 4.73 -7.15
CA PHE A 43 2.07 4.54 -6.03
C PHE A 43 2.53 3.09 -5.85
N ALA A 44 1.72 2.10 -6.25
CA ALA A 44 2.16 0.70 -6.32
C ALA A 44 3.33 0.56 -7.31
N ASP A 45 3.13 1.08 -8.53
CA ASP A 45 4.09 0.96 -9.63
C ASP A 45 5.33 1.81 -9.38
N ARG A 46 5.17 3.00 -8.78
CA ARG A 46 6.28 3.85 -8.32
C ARG A 46 7.23 3.09 -7.42
N ARG A 47 6.71 2.39 -6.41
CA ARG A 47 7.53 1.65 -5.44
C ARG A 47 8.30 0.52 -6.12
N ALA A 48 7.63 -0.21 -7.01
CA ALA A 48 8.18 -1.39 -7.67
C ALA A 48 9.23 -1.07 -8.73
N PHE A 49 9.07 0.01 -9.51
CA PHE A 49 9.84 0.20 -10.74
C PHE A 49 10.76 1.44 -10.77
N ILE A 50 10.45 2.49 -10.00
CA ILE A 50 11.15 3.77 -10.17
C ILE A 50 12.33 3.86 -9.19
N GLY A 51 13.55 3.97 -9.73
CA GLY A 51 14.80 4.04 -8.97
C GLY A 51 15.72 5.20 -9.39
N ASP A 52 17.02 5.01 -9.17
CA ASP A 52 18.04 5.90 -9.74
C ASP A 52 18.37 5.42 -11.16
N PRO A 53 18.11 6.20 -12.23
CA PRO A 53 18.37 5.79 -13.60
C PRO A 53 19.87 5.53 -13.90
N ALA A 54 20.79 5.91 -13.01
CA ALA A 54 22.20 5.53 -13.12
C ALA A 54 22.48 4.09 -12.64
N PHE A 55 21.53 3.43 -11.98
CA PHE A 55 21.67 2.11 -11.36
C PHE A 55 20.58 1.12 -11.78
N THR A 56 19.44 1.61 -12.29
CA THR A 56 18.26 0.81 -12.59
C THR A 56 17.63 1.25 -13.89
N ASP A 57 17.23 0.29 -14.72
CA ASP A 57 16.43 0.57 -15.91
C ASP A 57 14.99 0.85 -15.49
N ILE A 58 14.52 2.07 -15.74
CA ILE A 58 13.15 2.50 -15.44
C ILE A 58 12.32 2.34 -16.72
N PRO A 59 11.22 1.56 -16.71
CA PRO A 59 10.33 1.39 -17.87
C PRO A 59 9.42 2.60 -18.05
N GLU A 60 10.02 3.78 -18.24
CA GLU A 60 9.32 5.07 -18.25
C GLU A 60 8.30 5.16 -19.39
N ASN A 61 8.66 4.71 -20.60
CA ASN A 61 7.77 4.76 -21.75
C ASN A 61 6.54 3.87 -21.57
N GLU A 62 6.73 2.68 -20.98
CA GLU A 62 5.68 1.73 -20.71
C GLU A 62 4.76 2.25 -19.59
N LEU A 63 5.34 2.74 -18.48
CA LEU A 63 4.57 3.32 -17.37
C LEU A 63 3.75 4.55 -17.80
N LEU A 64 4.25 5.34 -18.75
CA LEU A 64 3.55 6.52 -19.29
C LEU A 64 2.75 6.22 -20.57
N SER A 65 2.61 4.96 -20.97
CA SER A 65 1.82 4.60 -22.14
C SER A 65 0.32 4.56 -21.81
N MET A 66 -0.51 4.93 -22.79
CA MET A 66 -1.97 4.83 -22.64
C MET A 66 -2.45 3.38 -22.56
N SER A 67 -1.78 2.43 -23.24
CA SER A 67 -2.17 1.02 -23.17
C SER A 67 -1.94 0.44 -21.77
N TYR A 68 -0.82 0.80 -21.12
CA TYR A 68 -0.61 0.43 -19.73
C TYR A 68 -1.62 1.10 -18.80
N ALA A 69 -1.92 2.38 -19.02
CA ALA A 69 -2.97 3.08 -18.26
C ALA A 69 -4.35 2.43 -18.43
N ASP A 70 -4.72 2.01 -19.65
CA ASP A 70 -5.96 1.26 -19.95
C ASP A 70 -6.00 -0.06 -19.19
N HIS A 71 -4.87 -0.78 -19.13
CA HIS A 71 -4.74 -1.98 -18.32
C HIS A 71 -4.97 -1.69 -16.84
N ARG A 72 -4.28 -0.70 -16.25
CA ARG A 72 -4.48 -0.33 -14.84
C ARG A 72 -5.92 0.13 -14.57
N ARG A 73 -6.54 0.85 -15.50
CA ARG A 73 -7.93 1.31 -15.43
C ARG A 73 -8.92 0.14 -15.39
N SER A 74 -8.67 -0.92 -16.17
CA SER A 74 -9.52 -2.12 -16.20
C SER A 74 -9.64 -2.82 -14.85
N LEU A 75 -8.70 -2.54 -13.93
CA LEU A 75 -8.65 -3.09 -12.59
C LEU A 75 -9.41 -2.23 -11.55
N ILE A 76 -9.88 -1.03 -11.91
CA ILE A 76 -10.62 -0.15 -11.01
C ILE A 76 -12.12 -0.45 -11.14
N ASP A 77 -12.73 -0.88 -10.04
CA ASP A 77 -14.19 -1.06 -9.93
C ASP A 77 -14.81 0.28 -9.50
N SER A 78 -15.58 0.92 -10.40
CA SER A 78 -16.19 2.22 -10.13
C SER A 78 -17.14 2.26 -8.92
N SER A 79 -17.57 1.10 -8.42
CA SER A 79 -18.49 0.98 -7.28
C SER A 79 -17.81 0.62 -5.96
N ALA A 80 -16.59 0.07 -6.00
CA ALA A 80 -15.91 -0.46 -4.81
C ALA A 80 -14.40 -0.28 -4.90
N ALA A 81 -13.78 0.21 -3.82
CA ALA A 81 -12.34 0.30 -3.67
C ALA A 81 -11.71 -1.09 -3.60
N ARG A 82 -10.50 -1.24 -4.14
CA ARG A 82 -9.72 -2.45 -3.89
C ARG A 82 -9.39 -2.57 -2.41
N ILE A 83 -9.45 -3.79 -1.90
CA ILE A 83 -9.17 -4.11 -0.51
C ILE A 83 -7.66 -4.30 -0.33
N GLY A 84 -7.12 -3.82 0.79
CA GLY A 84 -5.71 -4.03 1.12
C GLY A 84 -4.76 -3.15 0.31
N GLN A 85 -3.49 -3.50 0.17
CA GLN A 85 -2.61 -2.76 -0.73
C GLN A 85 -2.89 -3.17 -2.18
N ILE A 86 -2.86 -2.22 -3.14
CA ILE A 86 -2.84 -2.56 -4.56
C ILE A 86 -1.45 -3.09 -4.94
N ALA A 87 -1.41 -4.25 -5.60
CA ALA A 87 -0.20 -4.81 -6.17
C ALA A 87 0.34 -3.95 -7.34
N PRO A 88 1.67 -3.91 -7.55
CA PRO A 88 2.21 -3.31 -8.75
C PRO A 88 1.71 -4.04 -9.99
N GLY A 89 1.48 -3.31 -11.08
CA GLY A 89 1.25 -3.90 -12.40
C GLY A 89 2.54 -4.44 -13.01
N ASN A 90 2.50 -4.91 -14.25
CA ASN A 90 3.70 -5.30 -14.99
C ASN A 90 3.85 -4.45 -16.26
N PRO A 91 4.78 -3.49 -16.32
CA PRO A 91 4.94 -2.62 -17.48
C PRO A 91 5.45 -3.34 -18.74
N GLN A 92 6.00 -4.56 -18.61
CA GLN A 92 6.44 -5.36 -19.75
C GLN A 92 5.31 -6.21 -20.34
N THR A 93 4.25 -6.46 -19.57
CA THR A 93 3.08 -7.24 -20.02
C THR A 93 1.82 -6.78 -19.31
N GLU A 94 0.82 -6.39 -20.11
CA GLU A 94 -0.52 -6.00 -19.63
C GLU A 94 -1.37 -7.22 -19.19
N ALA A 95 -0.76 -8.38 -18.95
CA ALA A 95 -1.46 -9.58 -18.51
C ALA A 95 -1.60 -9.59 -16.99
N MET A 96 -2.81 -9.89 -16.52
CA MET A 96 -3.01 -10.21 -15.10
C MET A 96 -2.27 -11.51 -14.74
N PRO A 97 -1.77 -11.62 -13.50
CA PRO A 97 -1.19 -12.87 -13.01
C PRO A 97 -2.20 -14.01 -13.17
N GLN A 98 -1.80 -15.04 -13.89
CA GLN A 98 -2.67 -16.19 -14.15
C GLN A 98 -2.54 -17.20 -13.02
N PHE A 99 -3.66 -17.82 -12.65
CA PHE A 99 -3.70 -19.01 -11.81
C PHE A 99 -4.29 -20.17 -12.62
N PRO A 100 -3.79 -21.42 -12.47
CA PRO A 100 -2.82 -21.86 -11.47
C PRO A 100 -1.42 -21.27 -11.67
N TYR A 101 -0.72 -21.05 -10.57
CA TYR A 101 0.64 -20.54 -10.57
C TYR A 101 1.58 -21.54 -9.91
N ASP A 102 2.65 -21.88 -10.61
CA ASP A 102 3.81 -22.60 -10.11
C ASP A 102 5.07 -21.73 -10.29
N PHE A 103 6.18 -22.12 -9.66
CA PHE A 103 7.43 -21.37 -9.76
C PHE A 103 8.32 -21.84 -10.92
N GLN A 104 7.74 -22.50 -11.93
CA GLN A 104 8.48 -23.02 -13.08
C GLN A 104 9.13 -21.89 -13.88
N GLY A 105 10.39 -22.10 -14.27
CA GLY A 105 11.16 -21.10 -15.04
C GLY A 105 11.73 -19.94 -14.22
N VAL A 106 11.39 -19.81 -12.93
CA VAL A 106 12.04 -18.84 -12.02
C VAL A 106 13.38 -19.42 -11.53
N LYS A 107 14.45 -18.61 -11.57
CA LYS A 107 15.80 -19.11 -11.26
C LYS A 107 15.98 -19.31 -9.76
N ASN A 108 16.76 -20.32 -9.40
CA ASN A 108 17.16 -20.56 -8.01
C ASN A 108 17.80 -19.32 -7.38
N GLY A 109 17.36 -18.98 -6.17
CA GLY A 109 17.80 -17.84 -5.39
C GLY A 109 17.09 -16.52 -5.71
N GLN A 110 16.26 -16.45 -6.76
CA GLN A 110 15.47 -15.24 -7.03
C GLN A 110 14.36 -15.08 -5.98
N THR A 111 14.05 -13.84 -5.63
CA THR A 111 12.87 -13.53 -4.80
C THR A 111 11.60 -14.03 -5.49
N TRP A 112 10.56 -14.35 -4.72
CA TRP A 112 9.24 -14.67 -5.28
C TRP A 112 8.79 -13.58 -6.27
N PRO A 113 8.22 -13.96 -7.43
CA PRO A 113 7.92 -12.96 -8.46
C PRO A 113 6.83 -11.97 -8.01
N SER A 114 7.14 -10.68 -8.12
CA SER A 114 6.31 -9.58 -7.62
C SER A 114 4.94 -9.49 -8.31
N GLU A 115 4.84 -10.02 -9.52
CA GLU A 115 3.61 -10.14 -10.26
C GLU A 115 2.61 -11.06 -9.56
N HIS A 116 3.04 -12.14 -8.92
CA HIS A 116 2.16 -13.11 -8.25
C HIS A 116 2.11 -12.89 -6.73
N PHE A 117 3.13 -12.27 -6.14
CA PHE A 117 3.21 -12.01 -4.71
C PHE A 117 3.74 -10.62 -4.42
N HIS A 118 2.99 -9.83 -3.66
CA HIS A 118 3.41 -8.49 -3.22
C HIS A 118 3.40 -8.40 -1.69
N ARG A 119 3.85 -7.27 -1.13
CA ARG A 119 3.96 -7.08 0.34
C ARG A 119 4.73 -8.21 1.02
N ILE A 120 5.86 -8.58 0.43
CA ILE A 120 6.78 -9.53 1.02
C ILE A 120 7.52 -8.81 2.14
N ASP A 121 7.01 -8.97 3.37
CA ASP A 121 7.53 -8.28 4.55
C ASP A 121 8.16 -9.26 5.53
N THR A 122 9.14 -8.78 6.30
CA THR A 122 9.87 -9.56 7.30
C THR A 122 9.94 -8.78 8.62
N GLY A 123 9.95 -9.43 9.79
CA GLY A 123 10.06 -8.69 11.06
C GLY A 123 10.72 -9.43 12.21
N PRO A 124 11.07 -8.72 13.31
CA PRO A 124 10.69 -7.34 13.72
C PRO A 124 11.89 -6.42 14.10
N SER A 125 12.02 -5.15 13.76
CA SER A 125 11.22 -4.14 13.08
C SER A 125 12.04 -3.64 11.88
N SER A 126 11.86 -4.26 10.70
CA SER A 126 12.62 -4.04 9.45
C SER A 126 14.07 -4.57 9.38
N HIS A 127 14.38 -5.73 10.00
CA HIS A 127 15.56 -6.50 9.57
C HIS A 127 15.18 -7.37 8.35
N PRO A 128 15.77 -7.15 7.15
CA PRO A 128 15.43 -7.88 5.92
C PRO A 128 15.83 -9.37 5.95
N PHE A 129 16.45 -9.83 7.03
CA PHE A 129 17.10 -11.15 7.11
C PHE A 129 16.41 -12.11 8.07
N ASP A 130 15.32 -11.70 8.74
CA ASP A 130 14.57 -12.59 9.64
C ASP A 130 13.67 -13.56 8.87
N ALA A 131 13.32 -13.21 7.64
CA ALA A 131 12.63 -14.09 6.71
C ALA A 131 13.18 -13.90 5.29
N THR A 132 13.13 -14.95 4.47
CA THR A 132 13.46 -14.87 3.04
C THR A 132 12.41 -15.63 2.24
N PHE A 133 12.01 -15.05 1.10
CA PHE A 133 11.08 -15.63 0.14
C PHE A 133 11.79 -15.78 -1.19
N THR A 134 12.24 -16.98 -1.51
CA THR A 134 13.07 -17.25 -2.69
C THR A 134 12.55 -18.45 -3.44
N VAL A 135 12.91 -18.60 -4.72
CA VAL A 135 12.66 -19.82 -5.47
C VAL A 135 13.86 -20.75 -5.38
N ASN A 136 13.63 -22.04 -5.15
CA ASN A 136 14.65 -23.07 -5.16
C ASN A 136 14.09 -24.36 -5.73
N ASN A 137 14.73 -24.90 -6.77
CA ASN A 137 14.26 -26.07 -7.52
C ASN A 137 12.81 -25.92 -8.00
N GLU A 138 12.50 -24.75 -8.56
CA GLU A 138 11.16 -24.42 -9.08
C GLU A 138 10.04 -24.50 -8.01
N GLN A 139 10.41 -24.30 -6.74
CA GLN A 139 9.50 -24.23 -5.60
C GLN A 139 9.69 -22.91 -4.86
N GLY A 140 8.60 -22.33 -4.37
CA GLY A 140 8.63 -21.18 -3.50
C GLY A 140 9.12 -21.58 -2.11
N GLN A 141 10.36 -21.27 -1.78
CA GLN A 141 10.96 -21.49 -0.47
C GLN A 141 10.79 -20.27 0.42
N MET A 142 10.21 -20.47 1.60
CA MET A 142 10.17 -19.48 2.68
C MET A 142 11.03 -19.96 3.84
N THR A 143 11.98 -19.14 4.30
CA THR A 143 12.85 -19.47 5.43
C THR A 143 12.74 -18.39 6.50
N LEU A 144 12.57 -18.78 7.77
CA LEU A 144 12.62 -17.88 8.93
C LEU A 144 13.86 -18.16 9.76
N SER A 145 14.58 -17.10 10.12
CA SER A 145 15.65 -17.16 11.11
C SER A 145 15.12 -17.58 12.49
N PRO A 146 15.95 -18.14 13.37
CA PRO A 146 15.59 -18.33 14.77
C PRO A 146 15.14 -17.00 15.39
N ARG A 147 14.19 -17.08 16.32
CA ARG A 147 13.76 -15.95 17.14
C ARG A 147 14.94 -15.42 17.95
N GLN A 148 15.22 -14.13 17.82
CA GLN A 148 16.27 -13.47 18.61
C GLN A 148 15.81 -13.14 20.03
N ASP A 149 16.76 -13.02 20.96
CA ASP A 149 16.51 -12.64 22.35
C ASP A 149 15.80 -11.27 22.43
N GLY A 150 14.81 -11.18 23.33
CA GLY A 150 14.01 -9.97 23.53
C GLY A 150 12.91 -9.73 22.48
N ARG A 151 12.83 -10.54 21.42
CA ARG A 151 11.76 -10.47 20.42
C ARG A 151 10.64 -11.46 20.75
N GLY A 152 9.43 -11.25 20.23
CA GLY A 152 8.31 -12.20 20.37
C GLY A 152 8.39 -13.40 19.42
N SER A 153 8.84 -13.17 18.19
CA SER A 153 9.02 -14.17 17.14
C SER A 153 9.87 -13.60 15.99
N SER A 154 10.27 -14.47 15.06
CA SER A 154 10.63 -14.08 13.69
C SER A 154 9.43 -14.36 12.79
N TYR A 155 9.15 -13.50 11.82
CA TYR A 155 8.02 -13.71 10.92
C TYR A 155 8.26 -13.22 9.49
N GLY A 156 7.49 -13.81 8.57
CA GLY A 156 7.37 -13.37 7.18
C GLY A 156 5.90 -13.25 6.77
N ARG A 157 5.60 -12.31 5.87
CA ARG A 157 4.27 -12.09 5.29
C ARG A 157 4.39 -11.94 3.78
N ALA A 158 3.36 -12.36 3.05
CA ALA A 158 3.19 -12.08 1.64
C ALA A 158 1.69 -11.95 1.32
N ALA A 159 1.34 -11.13 0.34
CA ALA A 159 0.01 -11.06 -0.22
C ALA A 159 0.02 -11.68 -1.62
N VAL A 160 -0.96 -12.52 -1.94
CA VAL A 160 -1.07 -13.09 -3.28
C VAL A 160 -1.79 -12.10 -4.19
N THR A 161 -1.21 -11.82 -5.35
CA THR A 161 -1.76 -10.88 -6.33
C THR A 161 -2.83 -11.58 -7.16
N MET A 162 -4.05 -11.60 -6.64
CA MET A 162 -5.23 -12.14 -7.33
C MET A 162 -6.47 -11.30 -7.02
N GLU A 163 -7.54 -11.53 -7.76
CA GLU A 163 -8.86 -11.00 -7.38
C GLU A 163 -9.39 -11.70 -6.13
N ALA A 164 -10.31 -11.04 -5.44
CA ALA A 164 -10.96 -11.61 -4.28
C ALA A 164 -11.69 -12.92 -4.62
N LEU A 165 -11.53 -13.94 -3.78
CA LEU A 165 -12.14 -15.23 -3.99
C LEU A 165 -13.63 -15.20 -3.64
N GLN A 166 -14.48 -15.26 -4.66
CA GLN A 166 -15.92 -15.48 -4.49
C GLN A 166 -16.35 -16.68 -5.34
N ASP A 167 -16.92 -17.73 -4.73
CA ASP A 167 -17.29 -18.96 -5.43
C ASP A 167 -16.10 -19.67 -6.12
N HIS A 168 -14.95 -19.67 -5.45
CA HIS A 168 -13.74 -20.34 -5.89
C HIS A 168 -13.29 -21.40 -4.90
N GLU A 169 -12.53 -22.34 -5.42
CA GLU A 169 -11.72 -23.25 -4.65
C GLU A 169 -10.24 -22.91 -4.82
N LEU A 170 -9.56 -22.67 -3.71
CA LEU A 170 -8.11 -22.46 -3.67
C LEU A 170 -7.44 -23.70 -3.12
N THR A 171 -6.45 -24.22 -3.83
CA THR A 171 -5.57 -25.29 -3.33
C THR A 171 -4.14 -24.78 -3.31
N MET A 172 -3.48 -24.91 -2.17
CA MET A 172 -2.06 -24.59 -2.04
C MET A 172 -1.32 -25.85 -1.64
N ARG A 173 -0.33 -26.23 -2.43
CA ARG A 173 0.52 -27.39 -2.15
C ARG A 173 1.75 -26.97 -1.37
N VAL A 174 1.87 -27.48 -0.14
CA VAL A 174 2.91 -27.07 0.82
C VAL A 174 3.70 -28.25 1.37
N TYR A 175 4.97 -28.00 1.67
CA TYR A 175 5.82 -28.96 2.37
C TYR A 175 6.62 -28.24 3.45
N GLY A 176 6.47 -28.68 4.70
CA GLY A 176 7.24 -28.15 5.82
C GLY A 176 8.31 -29.15 6.26
N GLU A 177 9.59 -28.80 6.15
CA GLU A 177 10.69 -29.67 6.60
C GLU A 177 10.48 -30.18 8.03
N PRO A 178 10.76 -31.44 8.35
CA PRO A 178 10.67 -31.94 9.73
C PRO A 178 11.53 -31.10 10.67
N SER A 179 10.94 -30.57 11.74
CA SER A 179 11.67 -29.77 12.73
C SER A 179 11.10 -29.98 14.14
N SER A 180 11.92 -29.73 15.17
CA SER A 180 11.51 -29.82 16.58
C SER A 180 10.94 -28.51 17.14
N GLY A 181 10.81 -27.45 16.34
CA GLY A 181 10.40 -26.11 16.76
C GLY A 181 8.91 -25.81 16.55
N ASP A 182 8.40 -24.74 17.18
CA ASP A 182 7.04 -24.23 16.93
C ASP A 182 7.03 -23.44 15.62
N ARG A 183 6.62 -24.12 14.54
CA ARG A 183 6.44 -23.58 13.19
C ARG A 183 4.98 -23.43 12.86
N ARG A 184 4.62 -22.25 12.34
CA ARG A 184 3.25 -21.97 11.91
C ARG A 184 3.23 -21.34 10.54
N LEU A 185 2.52 -21.96 9.60
CA LEU A 185 2.07 -21.32 8.37
C LEU A 185 0.60 -20.93 8.56
N ARG A 186 0.23 -19.74 8.11
CA ARG A 186 -1.17 -19.32 8.04
C ARG A 186 -1.50 -18.87 6.64
N ILE A 187 -2.58 -19.40 6.12
CA ILE A 187 -3.21 -18.96 4.88
C ILE A 187 -4.49 -18.25 5.28
N TRP A 188 -4.56 -16.95 4.98
CA TRP A 188 -5.69 -16.09 5.27
C TRP A 188 -6.49 -15.87 3.99
N LEU A 189 -7.80 -16.01 4.09
CA LEU A 189 -8.78 -15.83 3.04
C LEU A 189 -9.75 -14.71 3.42
N ASN A 190 -10.31 -14.07 2.39
CA ASN A 190 -11.14 -12.88 2.54
C ASN A 190 -10.53 -11.87 3.52
N ALA A 191 -9.21 -11.72 3.41
CA ALA A 191 -8.44 -10.91 4.33
C ALA A 191 -8.25 -9.49 3.77
N ASP A 192 -8.24 -8.49 4.63
CA ASP A 192 -8.12 -7.08 4.21
C ASP A 192 -6.67 -6.58 4.20
N VAL A 193 -6.29 -5.90 5.27
CA VAL A 193 -5.00 -5.25 5.49
C VAL A 193 -4.29 -6.00 6.59
N TRP A 194 -2.96 -5.97 6.56
CA TRP A 194 -2.19 -6.47 7.68
C TRP A 194 -2.29 -5.53 8.89
N GLN A 195 -2.27 -6.10 10.09
CA GLN A 195 -2.03 -5.31 11.30
C GLN A 195 -0.55 -4.91 11.37
N SER A 196 -0.29 -3.69 11.85
CA SER A 196 1.09 -3.21 12.03
C SER A 196 1.85 -4.12 13.02
N GLY A 197 3.09 -4.45 12.68
CA GLY A 197 3.95 -5.33 13.50
C GLY A 197 3.44 -6.75 13.73
N SER A 198 2.39 -7.19 13.03
CA SER A 198 1.70 -8.45 13.28
C SER A 198 1.58 -9.30 12.01
N THR A 199 1.44 -10.61 12.19
CA THR A 199 1.16 -11.60 11.13
C THR A 199 -0.31 -11.86 10.90
N LEU A 200 -1.17 -11.07 11.55
CA LEU A 200 -2.61 -11.18 11.44
C LEU A 200 -3.13 -10.11 10.49
N PRO A 201 -4.12 -10.42 9.64
CA PRO A 201 -4.90 -9.36 9.01
C PRO A 201 -5.71 -8.60 10.06
N LEU A 202 -6.27 -7.45 9.70
CA LEU A 202 -7.24 -6.75 10.54
C LEU A 202 -8.56 -7.53 10.54
N ASN A 203 -8.95 -8.05 9.39
CA ASN A 203 -10.10 -8.90 9.20
C ASN A 203 -9.73 -10.05 8.27
N GLY A 204 -10.12 -11.27 8.60
CA GLY A 204 -10.07 -12.41 7.66
C GLY A 204 -10.30 -13.75 8.33
N TYR A 205 -10.37 -14.81 7.52
CA TYR A 205 -10.43 -16.20 7.99
C TYR A 205 -9.12 -16.90 7.68
N GLY A 206 -8.53 -17.58 8.65
CA GLY A 206 -7.22 -18.21 8.49
C GLY A 206 -7.26 -19.70 8.76
N LEU A 207 -6.42 -20.47 8.07
CA LEU A 207 -6.03 -21.79 8.54
C LEU A 207 -4.57 -21.75 8.96
N GLU A 208 -4.33 -22.01 10.24
CA GLU A 208 -3.00 -22.17 10.80
C GLU A 208 -2.61 -23.66 10.75
N LEU A 209 -1.55 -23.97 10.01
CA LEU A 209 -0.85 -25.24 10.04
C LEU A 209 0.23 -25.16 11.12
N ASN A 210 -0.01 -25.79 12.26
CA ASN A 210 0.94 -25.87 13.35
C ASN A 210 1.68 -27.21 13.31
N PHE A 211 2.85 -27.20 12.67
CA PHE A 211 3.68 -28.39 12.50
C PHE A 211 4.31 -28.86 13.82
N GLY A 212 4.57 -27.93 14.75
CA GLY A 212 5.17 -28.27 16.05
C GLY A 212 4.23 -29.02 16.98
N THR A 213 2.92 -28.77 16.87
CA THR A 213 1.89 -29.42 17.71
C THR A 213 1.03 -30.43 16.96
N ASN A 214 1.30 -30.68 15.66
CA ASN A 214 0.49 -31.55 14.81
C ASN A 214 -1.01 -31.21 14.89
N GLN A 215 -1.30 -29.94 14.59
CA GLN A 215 -2.65 -29.39 14.68
C GLN A 215 -2.90 -28.40 13.54
N LEU A 216 -4.12 -28.48 12.99
CA LEU A 216 -4.71 -27.39 12.21
C LEU A 216 -5.57 -26.54 13.14
N ALA A 217 -5.55 -25.23 12.97
CA ALA A 217 -6.46 -24.34 13.66
C ALA A 217 -7.15 -23.42 12.66
N LEU A 218 -8.48 -23.51 12.62
CA LEU A 218 -9.31 -22.56 11.89
C LEU A 218 -9.43 -21.29 12.74
N GLN A 219 -9.13 -20.16 12.13
CA GLN A 219 -9.02 -18.86 12.76
C GLN A 219 -9.98 -17.87 12.09
N SER A 220 -10.48 -16.93 12.87
CA SER A 220 -11.18 -15.74 12.40
C SER A 220 -10.53 -14.54 13.09
N VAL A 221 -10.29 -13.48 12.35
CA VAL A 221 -9.84 -12.20 12.90
C VAL A 221 -10.89 -11.17 12.54
N VAL A 222 -11.38 -10.43 13.53
CA VAL A 222 -12.34 -9.33 13.35
C VAL A 222 -11.84 -8.14 14.13
N ASP A 223 -11.68 -6.99 13.48
CA ASP A 223 -11.13 -5.76 14.07
C ASP A 223 -9.81 -6.01 14.82
N GLY A 224 -8.97 -6.85 14.20
CA GLY A 224 -7.67 -7.26 14.69
C GLY A 224 -7.67 -8.34 15.77
N GLN A 225 -8.84 -8.72 16.26
CA GLN A 225 -8.99 -9.69 17.35
C GLN A 225 -9.05 -11.13 16.81
N LEU A 226 -8.00 -11.90 17.08
CA LEU A 226 -7.92 -13.31 16.70
C LEU A 226 -8.83 -14.20 17.57
N ARG A 227 -9.61 -15.04 16.93
CA ARG A 227 -10.44 -16.09 17.54
C ARG A 227 -10.10 -17.43 16.88
N THR A 228 -9.83 -18.46 17.70
CA THR A 228 -9.75 -19.83 17.20
C THR A 228 -11.17 -20.39 17.10
N VAL A 229 -11.62 -20.66 15.89
CA VAL A 229 -12.93 -21.23 15.58
C VAL A 229 -12.94 -22.72 15.91
N GLU A 230 -11.94 -23.45 15.42
CA GLU A 230 -11.83 -24.90 15.59
C GLU A 230 -10.37 -25.34 15.64
N ARG A 231 -10.08 -26.39 16.40
CA ARG A 231 -8.78 -27.04 16.46
C ARG A 231 -8.93 -28.49 16.02
N ILE A 232 -8.22 -28.88 14.98
CA ILE A 232 -8.32 -30.19 14.34
C ILE A 232 -6.98 -30.89 14.54
N PRO A 233 -6.93 -32.02 15.27
CA PRO A 233 -5.73 -32.84 15.33
C PRO A 233 -5.35 -33.31 13.92
N PHE A 234 -4.10 -33.07 13.51
CA PHE A 234 -3.63 -33.44 12.18
C PHE A 234 -2.16 -33.81 12.23
N THR A 235 -1.82 -35.03 11.83
CA THR A 235 -0.43 -35.48 11.83
C THR A 235 0.21 -35.15 10.49
N PHE A 236 1.16 -34.21 10.48
CA PHE A 236 1.92 -33.90 9.28
C PHE A 236 2.94 -35.00 9.02
N GLN A 237 2.88 -35.58 7.82
CA GLN A 237 3.88 -36.52 7.33
C GLN A 237 5.06 -35.76 6.70
N ASP A 238 6.20 -36.42 6.51
CA ASP A 238 7.36 -35.84 5.80
C ASP A 238 7.17 -35.94 4.28
N GLU A 239 6.13 -35.27 3.78
CA GLU A 239 5.71 -35.26 2.36
C GLU A 239 4.90 -33.99 2.06
N TRP A 240 4.56 -33.76 0.80
CA TRP A 240 3.70 -32.64 0.40
C TRP A 240 2.26 -32.81 0.89
N HIS A 241 1.63 -31.69 1.24
CA HIS A 241 0.22 -31.62 1.57
C HIS A 241 -0.49 -30.61 0.68
N ASP A 242 -1.62 -31.01 0.12
CA ASP A 242 -2.53 -30.10 -0.57
C ASP A 242 -3.51 -29.53 0.45
N VAL A 243 -3.44 -28.22 0.66
CA VAL A 243 -4.34 -27.48 1.55
C VAL A 243 -5.41 -26.81 0.70
N THR A 244 -6.64 -27.31 0.79
CA THR A 244 -7.76 -26.84 -0.01
C THR A 244 -8.74 -26.03 0.82
N PHE A 245 -9.17 -24.92 0.25
CA PHE A 245 -10.20 -24.04 0.78
C PHE A 245 -11.31 -23.88 -0.24
N ARG A 246 -12.54 -23.83 0.23
CA ARG A 246 -13.70 -23.46 -0.59
C ARG A 246 -14.61 -22.55 0.21
N ILE A 247 -14.93 -21.40 -0.37
CA ILE A 247 -15.99 -20.53 0.13
C ILE A 247 -17.20 -20.75 -0.77
N GLU A 248 -18.29 -21.25 -0.20
CA GLU A 248 -19.51 -21.59 -0.94
C GLU A 248 -20.72 -21.43 -0.02
N ASN A 249 -21.75 -20.70 -0.45
CA ASN A 249 -23.00 -20.50 0.30
C ASN A 249 -22.78 -20.03 1.75
N GLU A 250 -21.94 -19.01 1.95
CA GLU A 250 -21.55 -18.51 3.28
C GLU A 250 -20.92 -19.59 4.17
N GLN A 251 -20.22 -20.57 3.60
CA GLN A 251 -19.47 -21.56 4.35
C GLN A 251 -18.01 -21.60 3.90
N LEU A 252 -17.09 -21.50 4.86
CA LEU A 252 -15.69 -21.81 4.65
C LEU A 252 -15.46 -23.30 4.92
N LYS A 253 -15.05 -24.01 3.87
CA LYS A 253 -14.75 -25.44 3.91
C LYS A 253 -13.25 -25.65 3.74
N VAL A 254 -12.66 -26.51 4.57
CA VAL A 254 -11.22 -26.78 4.59
C VAL A 254 -10.97 -28.26 4.45
N ALA A 255 -10.02 -28.63 3.59
CA ALA A 255 -9.50 -29.99 3.46
C ALA A 255 -7.96 -29.95 3.40
N VAL A 256 -7.33 -31.00 3.90
CA VAL A 256 -5.89 -31.21 3.78
C VAL A 256 -5.67 -32.66 3.41
N SER A 257 -4.96 -32.92 2.31
CA SER A 257 -4.63 -34.27 1.84
C SER A 257 -3.12 -34.42 1.64
N ALA A 258 -2.60 -35.62 1.91
CA ALA A 258 -1.23 -35.98 1.57
C ALA A 258 -1.04 -36.21 0.06
N ASP A 259 0.19 -35.99 -0.42
CA ASP A 259 0.67 -36.10 -1.82
C ASP A 259 0.01 -37.23 -2.63
N ASN A 260 -0.14 -38.41 -2.03
CA ASN A 260 -0.56 -39.64 -2.72
C ASN A 260 -1.99 -40.10 -2.40
N GLU A 261 -2.74 -39.40 -1.55
CA GLU A 261 -4.09 -39.83 -1.16
C GLU A 261 -5.17 -39.33 -2.11
N GLY A 262 -4.86 -38.32 -2.94
CA GLY A 262 -5.84 -37.59 -3.72
C GLY A 262 -6.81 -36.80 -2.83
N ARG A 263 -7.54 -35.85 -3.42
CA ARG A 263 -8.49 -35.06 -2.65
C ARG A 263 -9.69 -35.91 -2.23
N SER A 264 -9.93 -36.00 -0.92
CA SER A 264 -11.15 -36.56 -0.34
C SER A 264 -12.37 -35.67 -0.63
N ASP A 265 -13.53 -36.28 -0.87
CA ASP A 265 -14.81 -35.56 -0.95
C ASP A 265 -15.30 -35.06 0.43
N GLN A 266 -14.67 -35.51 1.52
CA GLN A 266 -14.98 -35.06 2.87
C GLN A 266 -14.15 -33.85 3.29
N TRP A 267 -14.82 -32.83 3.79
CA TRP A 267 -14.19 -31.64 4.38
C TRP A 267 -13.75 -31.92 5.81
N LEU A 268 -12.54 -31.50 6.16
CA LEU A 268 -12.02 -31.59 7.53
C LEU A 268 -12.75 -30.63 8.48
N ALA A 269 -13.15 -29.46 7.98
CA ALA A 269 -13.99 -28.51 8.69
C ALA A 269 -14.90 -27.75 7.74
N VAL A 270 -16.08 -27.39 8.25
CA VAL A 270 -17.08 -26.54 7.58
C VAL A 270 -17.55 -25.51 8.58
N HIS A 271 -17.26 -24.24 8.32
CA HIS A 271 -17.59 -23.13 9.20
C HIS A 271 -18.61 -22.20 8.54
N SER A 272 -19.71 -21.92 9.24
CA SER A 272 -20.67 -20.88 8.84
C SER A 272 -20.00 -19.52 8.90
N LEU A 273 -20.12 -18.76 7.83
CA LEU A 273 -19.66 -17.40 7.78
C LEU A 273 -20.71 -16.43 8.35
N ASP A 274 -21.91 -16.81 8.83
CA ASP A 274 -23.04 -15.88 9.12
C ASP A 274 -22.81 -14.66 10.06
N SER A 275 -23.68 -13.65 9.89
CA SER A 275 -23.60 -12.22 10.28
C SER A 275 -23.45 -11.87 11.76
N SER A 276 -23.28 -12.84 12.66
CA SER A 276 -23.15 -12.60 14.10
C SER A 276 -21.70 -12.52 14.59
N ASN A 277 -20.72 -12.89 13.73
CA ASN A 277 -19.27 -12.88 14.03
C ASN A 277 -18.39 -12.56 12.80
N GLN A 278 -18.91 -11.79 11.84
CA GLN A 278 -18.28 -11.58 10.54
C GLN A 278 -17.22 -10.48 10.51
N THR A 279 -16.21 -10.72 9.69
CA THR A 279 -15.53 -9.68 8.92
C THR A 279 -16.50 -9.16 7.87
N SER A 280 -16.72 -7.85 7.74
CA SER A 280 -17.68 -7.23 6.81
C SER A 280 -17.30 -7.33 5.32
N LEU A 281 -16.60 -8.39 4.93
CA LEU A 281 -15.90 -8.49 3.66
C LEU A 281 -16.60 -9.50 2.75
N ASP A 282 -17.44 -8.97 1.86
CA ASP A 282 -18.02 -9.73 0.73
C ASP A 282 -16.93 -10.15 -0.28
N ARG A 283 -15.77 -9.50 -0.23
CA ARG A 283 -14.58 -9.71 -1.07
C ARG A 283 -13.36 -9.55 -0.17
N GLY A 284 -12.27 -10.28 -0.40
CA GLY A 284 -10.99 -10.02 0.28
C GLY A 284 -9.83 -10.80 -0.33
N ASN A 285 -8.61 -10.46 0.06
CA ASN A 285 -7.39 -11.01 -0.52
C ASN A 285 -7.02 -12.37 0.10
N VAL A 286 -6.09 -13.06 -0.58
CA VAL A 286 -5.35 -14.18 0.00
C VAL A 286 -4.04 -13.66 0.57
N LEU A 287 -3.85 -13.82 1.88
CA LEU A 287 -2.63 -13.41 2.57
C LEU A 287 -1.93 -14.62 3.17
N LEU A 288 -0.61 -14.61 3.16
CA LEU A 288 0.24 -15.68 3.68
C LEU A 288 1.08 -15.11 4.81
N SER A 289 1.18 -15.84 5.91
CA SER A 289 2.11 -15.49 6.98
C SER A 289 2.76 -16.73 7.57
N MET A 290 4.01 -16.59 7.99
CA MET A 290 4.74 -17.64 8.68
C MET A 290 5.39 -17.08 9.93
N ILE A 291 5.43 -17.88 10.99
CA ILE A 291 6.01 -17.49 12.28
C ILE A 291 6.91 -18.60 12.81
N ASN A 292 8.07 -18.18 13.32
CA ASN A 292 9.00 -19.00 14.07
C ASN A 292 9.14 -18.46 15.51
N PHE A 293 8.77 -19.29 16.48
CA PHE A 293 8.95 -18.98 17.91
C PHE A 293 10.21 -19.62 18.52
N ASP A 294 10.93 -20.46 17.77
CA ASP A 294 12.11 -21.21 18.22
C ASP A 294 13.36 -20.34 18.23
N HIS A 295 14.14 -20.40 19.32
CA HIS A 295 15.36 -19.60 19.52
C HIS A 295 16.63 -20.19 18.90
N HIS A 296 16.57 -21.43 18.42
CA HIS A 296 17.74 -22.22 18.06
C HIS A 296 17.75 -22.67 16.61
N HIS A 297 16.58 -22.82 16.00
CA HIS A 297 16.44 -23.41 14.69
C HIS A 297 15.78 -22.43 13.72
N ALA A 298 16.43 -22.27 12.56
CA ALA A 298 15.76 -21.70 11.40
C ALA A 298 14.67 -22.69 10.94
N GLN A 299 13.65 -22.17 10.29
CA GLN A 299 12.54 -22.97 9.78
C GLN A 299 12.34 -22.70 8.31
N THR A 300 12.16 -23.75 7.53
CA THR A 300 11.86 -23.64 6.10
C THR A 300 10.52 -24.29 5.79
N LEU A 301 9.79 -23.69 4.86
CA LEU A 301 8.59 -24.23 4.24
C LEU A 301 8.65 -23.97 2.73
N TYR A 302 8.09 -24.91 1.96
CA TYR A 302 8.03 -24.86 0.52
C TYR A 302 6.57 -24.78 0.06
N VAL A 303 6.35 -24.03 -1.02
CA VAL A 303 5.11 -23.95 -1.79
C VAL A 303 5.44 -24.42 -3.20
N ASP A 304 4.74 -25.43 -3.67
CA ASP A 304 4.93 -25.96 -5.03
C ASP A 304 4.11 -25.15 -6.04
N HIS A 305 2.81 -25.03 -5.79
CA HIS A 305 1.88 -24.28 -6.62
C HIS A 305 0.67 -23.77 -5.82
N ILE A 306 -0.04 -22.83 -6.43
CA ILE A 306 -1.34 -22.32 -5.99
C ILE A 306 -2.32 -22.47 -7.14
N ASP A 307 -3.35 -23.29 -6.95
CA ASP A 307 -4.44 -23.47 -7.88
C ASP A 307 -5.68 -22.69 -7.42
N VAL A 308 -6.30 -21.97 -8.34
CA VAL A 308 -7.58 -21.30 -8.11
C VAL A 308 -8.55 -21.77 -9.19
N THR A 309 -9.60 -22.47 -8.78
CA THR A 309 -10.59 -23.04 -9.71
C THR A 309 -11.99 -22.47 -9.43
N PRO A 310 -12.69 -21.92 -10.42
CA PRO A 310 -14.08 -21.52 -10.27
C PRO A 310 -14.99 -22.71 -9.94
N ILE A 311 -15.96 -22.50 -9.06
CA ILE A 311 -16.98 -23.51 -8.76
C ILE A 311 -18.02 -23.48 -9.88
N ASN A 312 -17.81 -24.28 -10.94
CA ASN A 312 -18.81 -24.41 -12.01
C ASN A 312 -20.05 -25.19 -11.53
N GLU A 313 -21.26 -24.69 -11.86
CA GLU A 313 -22.58 -25.27 -11.54
C GLU A 313 -22.74 -26.77 -11.89
N ALA A 314 -21.90 -27.32 -12.76
CA ALA A 314 -21.94 -28.73 -13.18
C ALA A 314 -21.50 -29.75 -12.10
N ARG A 315 -21.01 -29.31 -10.93
CA ARG A 315 -20.67 -30.18 -9.78
C ARG A 315 -21.67 -30.10 -8.62
N GLN A 316 -22.83 -29.47 -8.84
CA GLN A 316 -23.93 -29.34 -7.84
C GLN A 316 -24.75 -30.62 -7.59
N MET A 317 -24.48 -31.73 -8.31
CA MET A 317 -25.18 -33.01 -8.14
C MET A 317 -24.29 -34.11 -7.56
N SER A 318 -23.75 -33.89 -6.37
CA SER A 318 -23.44 -34.99 -5.45
C SER A 318 -23.23 -34.43 -4.05
N ILE A 319 -23.93 -35.02 -3.08
CA ILE A 319 -23.84 -34.74 -1.63
C ILE A 319 -24.82 -33.65 -1.15
N GLN A 320 -26.10 -33.81 -1.50
CA GLN A 320 -27.18 -33.62 -0.53
C GLN A 320 -27.31 -34.91 0.27
N GLU A 321 -26.70 -34.98 1.46
CA GLU A 321 -27.09 -35.85 2.59
C GLU A 321 -25.99 -35.75 3.66
N ASP A 322 -26.09 -34.75 4.54
CA ASP A 322 -25.89 -34.89 5.99
C ASP A 322 -25.99 -33.52 6.68
N VAL A 323 -27.21 -33.07 6.92
CA VAL A 323 -27.49 -32.05 7.93
C VAL A 323 -28.63 -32.55 8.79
N GLN A 324 -28.30 -33.23 9.89
CA GLN A 324 -29.18 -33.30 11.04
C GLN A 324 -28.41 -33.15 12.37
N GLN A 325 -28.83 -32.11 13.11
CA GLN A 325 -28.83 -31.97 14.56
C GLN A 325 -27.52 -31.69 15.29
N LYS A 326 -27.35 -30.42 15.70
CA LYS A 326 -27.58 -30.01 17.11
C LYS A 326 -27.50 -28.49 17.27
N ALA A 327 -28.60 -27.90 17.68
CA ALA A 327 -28.65 -26.54 18.23
C ALA A 327 -28.06 -26.54 19.65
N ILE A 328 -27.17 -25.59 19.95
CA ILE A 328 -26.72 -25.28 21.31
C ILE A 328 -26.87 -23.78 21.54
N SER A 329 -27.46 -23.43 22.68
CA SER A 329 -27.82 -22.09 23.14
C SER A 329 -26.61 -21.25 23.57
N PRO A 330 -26.72 -19.91 23.61
CA PRO A 330 -25.60 -19.01 23.87
C PRO A 330 -25.24 -18.97 25.36
N ALA A 331 -23.94 -18.95 25.66
CA ALA A 331 -23.41 -18.69 27.00
C ALA A 331 -22.60 -17.39 27.02
N GLU A 332 -22.71 -16.70 28.15
CA GLU A 332 -22.49 -15.29 28.38
C GLU A 332 -21.03 -14.80 28.30
N LYS A 333 -20.91 -13.51 27.98
CA LYS A 333 -19.71 -12.68 27.93
C LYS A 333 -18.91 -12.73 29.24
N ALA A 334 -17.59 -12.86 29.11
CA ALA A 334 -16.63 -12.31 30.06
C ALA A 334 -15.64 -11.45 29.27
N ILE A 335 -15.70 -10.14 29.50
CA ILE A 335 -14.74 -9.15 29.03
C ILE A 335 -13.55 -9.25 29.98
N ILE A 336 -12.36 -9.50 29.43
CA ILE A 336 -11.10 -9.32 30.15
C ILE A 336 -10.42 -8.15 29.44
N GLU A 337 -10.39 -7.01 30.12
CA GLU A 337 -9.53 -5.88 29.76
C GLU A 337 -8.08 -6.28 30.05
N GLU A 338 -7.21 -6.12 29.05
CA GLU A 338 -5.76 -6.12 29.21
C GLU A 338 -5.20 -4.74 28.81
N PRO A 339 -4.06 -4.35 29.38
CA PRO A 339 -3.76 -2.98 29.73
C PRO A 339 -3.12 -2.15 28.60
N GLU A 340 -3.36 -0.85 28.75
CA GLU A 340 -2.73 0.34 28.18
C GLU A 340 -1.58 0.14 27.17
N GLU A 341 -1.89 0.61 25.96
CA GLU A 341 -1.05 1.27 24.95
C GLU A 341 0.40 1.51 25.36
N PHE A 342 1.31 0.83 24.64
CA PHE A 342 2.60 1.43 24.34
C PHE A 342 2.38 2.42 23.20
N GLU A 343 2.26 3.71 23.53
CA GLU A 343 2.53 4.79 22.59
C GLU A 343 3.99 4.62 22.10
N HIS A 344 4.15 4.01 20.93
CA HIS A 344 5.30 4.34 20.11
C HIS A 344 5.07 5.76 19.60
N LEU A 345 5.73 6.71 20.28
CA LEU A 345 6.09 7.97 19.66
C LEU A 345 7.03 7.60 18.50
N GLU A 346 6.47 7.40 17.30
CA GLU A 346 7.24 7.71 16.10
C GLU A 346 7.59 9.18 16.25
N ASP A 347 8.88 9.47 16.45
CA ASP A 347 9.41 10.80 16.22
C ASP A 347 9.20 11.08 14.73
N ASP A 348 8.01 11.57 14.37
CA ASP A 348 7.75 12.25 13.12
C ASP A 348 8.68 13.47 13.13
N ALA A 349 9.89 13.26 12.61
CA ALA A 349 10.82 14.34 12.37
C ALA A 349 10.15 15.23 11.33
N ASP A 350 9.49 16.30 11.80
CA ASP A 350 8.88 17.33 10.97
C ASP A 350 9.73 17.55 9.71
N GLU A 351 9.14 17.46 8.53
CA GLU A 351 9.92 17.42 7.30
C GLU A 351 10.41 18.82 6.88
N SER A 352 11.62 18.92 6.34
CA SER A 352 12.20 20.17 5.83
C SER A 352 12.41 20.12 4.34
N THR A 353 11.33 20.43 3.65
CA THR A 353 11.31 20.70 2.22
C THR A 353 10.76 22.11 1.99
N ILE A 354 11.27 22.79 0.98
CA ILE A 354 10.75 24.06 0.49
C ILE A 354 10.46 23.94 -1.00
N HIS A 355 9.45 24.67 -1.47
CA HIS A 355 9.19 24.88 -2.89
C HIS A 355 9.21 26.37 -3.21
N LEU A 356 9.73 26.72 -4.39
CA LEU A 356 9.81 28.06 -4.91
C LEU A 356 9.31 28.05 -6.36
N SER A 357 8.46 29.02 -6.70
CA SER A 357 8.04 29.31 -8.07
C SER A 357 8.35 30.76 -8.44
N VAL A 358 9.03 30.97 -9.58
CA VAL A 358 9.44 32.30 -10.07
C VAL A 358 9.11 32.43 -11.55
N SER A 359 8.68 33.62 -11.97
CA SER A 359 8.59 34.00 -13.37
C SER A 359 9.09 35.44 -13.60
N ASP A 360 9.59 35.76 -14.79
CA ASP A 360 10.02 37.12 -15.15
C ASP A 360 9.38 37.66 -16.44
N ASP A 361 9.69 38.92 -16.77
CA ASP A 361 9.17 39.62 -17.95
C ASP A 361 9.85 39.22 -19.27
N GLU A 362 10.88 38.38 -19.21
CA GLU A 362 11.50 37.73 -20.37
C GLU A 362 10.85 36.37 -20.68
N GLY A 363 9.92 35.90 -19.83
CA GLY A 363 9.20 34.65 -19.99
C GLY A 363 9.93 33.44 -19.39
N ASN A 364 10.97 33.66 -18.58
CA ASN A 364 11.60 32.57 -17.85
C ASN A 364 10.69 32.12 -16.70
N ILE A 365 10.60 30.80 -16.49
CA ILE A 365 9.83 30.20 -15.41
C ILE A 365 10.72 29.19 -14.68
N VAL A 366 10.72 29.24 -13.35
CA VAL A 366 11.46 28.31 -12.49
C VAL A 366 10.50 27.71 -11.48
N SER A 367 10.39 26.38 -11.51
CA SER A 367 9.75 25.56 -10.48
C SER A 367 10.85 24.81 -9.73
N TYR A 368 11.06 25.08 -8.45
CA TYR A 368 12.21 24.56 -7.71
C TYR A 368 11.87 24.06 -6.32
N THR A 369 11.98 22.74 -6.13
CA THR A 369 11.86 22.08 -4.82
C THR A 369 13.25 21.71 -4.29
N SER A 370 13.51 22.02 -3.03
CA SER A 370 14.78 21.73 -2.35
C SER A 370 14.54 21.22 -0.93
N THR A 371 15.41 20.31 -0.46
CA THR A 371 15.19 19.59 0.80
C THR A 371 16.49 19.21 1.48
N ILE A 372 16.49 19.19 2.80
CA ILE A 372 17.45 18.46 3.64
C ILE A 372 16.82 17.21 4.29
N VAL A 373 15.63 16.84 3.80
CA VAL A 373 14.73 15.77 4.24
C VAL A 373 13.98 16.11 5.52
N SER A 374 14.59 15.96 6.69
CA SER A 374 13.96 16.33 7.97
C SER A 374 14.34 17.75 8.40
N ILE A 375 13.54 18.39 9.26
CA ILE A 375 13.94 19.63 9.95
C ILE A 375 15.24 19.39 10.71
N GLY A 376 16.23 20.23 10.43
CA GLY A 376 17.59 20.06 10.96
C GLY A 376 18.42 18.99 10.24
N GLY A 377 17.87 18.30 9.24
CA GLY A 377 18.52 17.21 8.52
C GLY A 377 18.90 16.06 9.45
N ASN A 378 20.16 15.66 9.48
CA ASN A 378 20.67 14.67 10.45
C ASN A 378 21.12 15.29 11.79
N GLY A 379 20.84 16.59 12.01
CA GLY A 379 21.22 17.34 13.21
C GLY A 379 22.69 17.79 13.25
N MET A 380 23.53 17.36 12.30
CA MET A 380 24.93 17.76 12.23
C MET A 380 25.09 19.12 11.56
N VAL A 381 25.87 19.98 12.19
CA VAL A 381 26.30 21.27 11.64
C VAL A 381 27.77 21.19 11.29
N VAL A 382 28.16 21.59 10.08
CA VAL A 382 29.56 21.60 9.65
C VAL A 382 30.35 22.60 10.52
N PRO A 383 31.37 22.15 11.30
CA PRO A 383 32.06 23.01 12.25
C PRO A 383 32.73 24.22 11.58
N GLY A 384 32.40 25.43 12.03
CA GLY A 384 32.96 26.68 11.52
C GLY A 384 32.29 27.23 10.25
N TYR A 385 31.33 26.50 9.65
CA TYR A 385 30.66 26.92 8.42
C TYR A 385 29.14 27.10 8.56
N GLY A 386 28.51 26.42 9.53
CA GLY A 386 27.09 26.63 9.83
C GLY A 386 26.10 25.93 8.88
N PHE A 387 26.57 25.06 7.98
CA PHE A 387 25.70 24.26 7.11
C PHE A 387 25.12 23.06 7.86
N LEU A 388 23.81 22.85 7.77
CA LEU A 388 23.17 21.60 8.19
C LEU A 388 23.41 20.51 7.15
N LEU A 389 23.63 19.28 7.61
CA LEU A 389 23.74 18.10 6.75
C LEU A 389 22.39 17.39 6.64
N ASN A 390 21.99 17.01 5.43
CA ASN A 390 20.76 16.26 5.18
C ASN A 390 20.82 14.84 5.77
N ASN A 391 19.65 14.23 5.94
CA ASN A 391 19.48 12.82 6.28
C ASN A 391 18.83 12.04 5.12
N ALA A 392 19.17 12.33 3.86
CA ALA A 392 18.48 11.74 2.70
C ALA A 392 18.61 10.22 2.53
N VAL A 393 19.42 9.56 3.36
CA VAL A 393 19.58 8.10 3.41
C VAL A 393 18.77 7.48 4.57
N TYR A 394 18.08 8.28 5.38
CA TYR A 394 17.36 7.84 6.58
C TYR A 394 16.27 6.78 6.29
N SER A 395 15.49 6.94 5.22
CA SER A 395 14.44 6.00 4.80
C SER A 395 14.96 4.79 4.01
N ARG A 396 16.27 4.53 4.05
CA ARG A 396 16.95 3.53 3.19
C ARG A 396 17.75 2.52 4.02
N ILE A 397 17.21 2.10 5.17
CA ILE A 397 17.56 0.79 5.73
C ILE A 397 17.24 -0.25 4.63
N PRO A 398 18.11 -1.23 4.36
CA PRO A 398 17.82 -2.25 3.35
C PRO A 398 16.66 -3.12 3.83
N THR A 399 15.42 -2.66 3.74
CA THR A 399 14.22 -3.43 4.10
C THR A 399 13.70 -4.26 2.94
N GLU A 400 14.12 -3.90 1.74
CA GLU A 400 13.77 -4.55 0.48
C GLU A 400 14.82 -5.59 0.08
N SER A 401 14.43 -6.48 -0.84
CA SER A 401 15.36 -7.42 -1.50
C SER A 401 16.54 -6.67 -2.16
N PRO A 402 17.77 -7.23 -2.17
CA PRO A 402 18.91 -6.66 -2.89
C PRO A 402 18.69 -6.32 -4.37
N ASP A 403 17.75 -7.02 -5.01
CA ASP A 403 17.38 -6.83 -6.41
C ASP A 403 16.40 -5.67 -6.61
N HIS A 404 15.82 -5.12 -5.54
CA HIS A 404 14.88 -4.01 -5.62
C HIS A 404 15.55 -2.76 -6.24
N PRO A 405 14.85 -1.98 -7.10
CA PRO A 405 15.45 -0.81 -7.75
C PRO A 405 16.01 0.19 -6.73
N ASN A 406 15.33 0.30 -5.60
CA ASN A 406 15.64 1.24 -4.52
C ASN A 406 16.57 0.69 -3.42
N TYR A 407 17.09 -0.53 -3.56
CA TYR A 407 18.04 -1.08 -2.61
C TYR A 407 19.31 -0.20 -2.52
N PRO A 408 19.82 0.13 -1.32
CA PRO A 408 20.95 1.06 -1.17
C PRO A 408 22.23 0.54 -1.83
N ARG A 409 22.82 1.33 -2.73
CA ARG A 409 24.10 1.02 -3.39
C ARG A 409 25.08 2.20 -3.29
N PRO A 410 26.40 1.97 -3.18
CA PRO A 410 27.38 3.06 -3.17
C PRO A 410 27.25 3.96 -4.41
N GLY A 411 27.13 5.28 -4.18
CA GLY A 411 26.99 6.28 -5.25
C GLY A 411 25.57 6.44 -5.79
N MET A 412 24.61 5.61 -5.37
CA MET A 412 23.21 5.71 -5.78
C MET A 412 22.51 6.89 -5.08
N ARG A 413 21.67 7.60 -5.83
CA ARG A 413 20.80 8.66 -5.31
C ARG A 413 19.54 8.05 -4.71
N SER A 414 19.10 8.57 -3.56
CA SER A 414 17.81 8.19 -2.98
C SER A 414 16.67 8.60 -3.91
N LEU A 415 15.60 7.80 -3.97
CA LEU A 415 14.35 8.23 -4.60
C LEU A 415 13.74 9.38 -3.78
N SER A 416 13.19 10.36 -4.47
CA SER A 416 12.46 11.46 -3.89
C SER A 416 11.08 11.57 -4.52
N SER A 417 10.15 12.08 -3.72
CA SER A 417 8.79 12.40 -4.14
C SER A 417 8.62 13.86 -4.56
N MET A 418 9.70 14.66 -4.59
CA MET A 418 9.64 16.06 -5.02
C MET A 418 9.12 16.16 -6.46
N SER A 419 8.06 16.94 -6.66
CA SER A 419 7.39 17.15 -7.95
C SER A 419 7.31 18.63 -8.32
N PRO A 420 8.44 19.34 -8.56
CA PRO A 420 8.37 20.66 -9.16
C PRO A 420 7.80 20.54 -10.58
N THR A 421 6.66 21.17 -10.84
CA THR A 421 5.88 20.96 -12.06
C THR A 421 5.64 22.28 -12.79
N ILE A 422 5.75 22.25 -14.11
CA ILE A 422 5.26 23.29 -15.02
C ILE A 422 4.25 22.61 -15.95
N VAL A 423 3.03 23.11 -15.98
CA VAL A 423 1.93 22.63 -16.83
C VAL A 423 1.85 23.49 -18.07
N MET A 424 1.69 22.85 -19.22
CA MET A 424 1.65 23.49 -20.53
C MET A 424 0.33 23.18 -21.23
N GLU A 425 -0.25 24.15 -21.91
CA GLU A 425 -1.36 24.00 -22.86
C GLU A 425 -0.88 24.51 -24.22
N ASP A 426 -0.82 23.63 -25.23
CA ASP A 426 -0.30 23.97 -26.58
C ASP A 426 1.03 24.73 -26.54
N ASP A 427 2.01 24.19 -25.80
CA ASP A 427 3.35 24.79 -25.55
C ASP A 427 3.33 26.15 -24.81
N ARG A 428 2.18 26.59 -24.28
CA ARG A 428 2.06 27.78 -23.43
C ARG A 428 2.01 27.39 -21.95
N PRO A 429 2.82 27.97 -21.06
CA PRO A 429 2.74 27.68 -19.63
C PRO A 429 1.42 28.21 -19.08
N VAL A 430 0.70 27.38 -18.32
CA VAL A 430 -0.56 27.75 -17.66
C VAL A 430 -0.45 27.69 -16.13
N LEU A 431 0.48 26.87 -15.60
CA LEU A 431 0.71 26.75 -14.16
C LEU A 431 2.17 26.35 -13.87
N THR A 432 2.77 26.90 -12.83
CA THR A 432 3.88 26.26 -12.09
C THR A 432 3.41 25.96 -10.68
N ILE A 433 3.73 24.78 -10.18
CA ILE A 433 3.28 24.30 -8.87
C ILE A 433 4.32 23.36 -8.25
N GLY A 434 4.39 23.39 -6.93
CA GLY A 434 5.04 22.36 -6.13
C GLY A 434 4.79 22.57 -4.65
N ALA A 435 5.19 21.59 -3.86
CA ALA A 435 4.96 21.57 -2.42
C ALA A 435 6.10 20.81 -1.69
N PRO A 436 6.28 21.04 -0.38
CA PRO A 436 6.91 20.11 0.54
C PRO A 436 5.91 19.05 1.05
N GLY A 437 6.40 18.06 1.81
CA GLY A 437 5.56 17.02 2.44
C GLY A 437 5.89 15.59 2.00
N SER A 438 7.17 15.28 1.74
CA SER A 438 7.64 13.95 1.33
C SER A 438 6.79 13.34 0.21
N ASP A 439 6.28 12.13 0.36
CA ASP A 439 5.42 11.44 -0.60
C ASP A 439 4.01 12.00 -0.72
N THR A 440 3.56 12.87 0.20
CA THR A 440 2.32 13.65 -0.02
C THR A 440 2.49 14.73 -1.08
N ILE A 441 3.73 15.13 -1.45
CA ILE A 441 3.98 16.11 -2.53
C ILE A 441 3.31 15.69 -3.83
N ILE A 442 3.38 14.39 -4.18
CA ILE A 442 2.81 13.85 -5.41
C ILE A 442 1.29 14.06 -5.40
N THR A 443 0.61 13.62 -4.34
CA THR A 443 -0.85 13.73 -4.21
C THR A 443 -1.32 15.17 -4.08
N THR A 444 -0.55 16.04 -3.40
CA THR A 444 -0.87 17.47 -3.28
C THR A 444 -0.84 18.14 -4.65
N VAL A 445 0.22 17.90 -5.43
CA VAL A 445 0.38 18.49 -6.76
C VAL A 445 -0.69 17.93 -7.73
N SER A 446 -0.91 16.61 -7.76
CA SER A 446 -1.90 16.02 -8.66
C SER A 446 -3.35 16.41 -8.34
N GLN A 447 -3.73 16.48 -7.06
CA GLN A 447 -5.09 16.84 -6.67
C GLN A 447 -5.41 18.30 -7.02
N ILE A 448 -4.47 19.22 -6.82
CA ILE A 448 -4.66 20.63 -7.19
C ILE A 448 -4.75 20.79 -8.71
N MET A 449 -3.90 20.08 -9.46
CA MET A 449 -4.01 20.07 -10.91
C MET A 449 -5.35 19.52 -11.38
N MET A 450 -5.87 18.44 -10.78
CA MET A 450 -7.22 17.93 -11.08
C MET A 450 -8.30 18.97 -10.78
N HIS A 451 -8.24 19.67 -9.64
CA HIS A 451 -9.18 20.75 -9.33
C HIS A 451 -9.16 21.89 -10.35
N MET A 452 -7.98 22.28 -10.83
CA MET A 452 -7.85 23.32 -11.84
C MET A 452 -8.29 22.86 -13.23
N LEU A 453 -7.78 21.72 -13.68
CA LEU A 453 -7.92 21.25 -15.06
C LEU A 453 -9.29 20.59 -15.32
N ASP A 454 -9.78 19.78 -14.38
CA ASP A 454 -11.03 19.03 -14.56
C ASP A 454 -12.25 19.76 -13.97
N PHE A 455 -12.05 20.53 -12.90
CA PHE A 455 -13.14 21.23 -12.20
C PHE A 455 -13.14 22.75 -12.40
N ASN A 456 -12.25 23.27 -13.25
CA ASN A 456 -12.14 24.68 -13.62
C ASN A 456 -12.11 25.63 -12.40
N ARG A 457 -11.48 25.19 -11.31
CA ARG A 457 -11.24 26.00 -10.11
C ARG A 457 -10.07 26.94 -10.39
N SER A 458 -10.15 28.17 -9.90
CA SER A 458 -8.97 29.05 -9.88
C SER A 458 -7.89 28.47 -8.97
N PHE A 459 -6.62 28.83 -9.21
CA PHE A 459 -5.51 28.30 -8.41
C PHE A 459 -5.67 28.54 -6.88
N PRO A 460 -6.14 29.73 -6.41
CA PRO A 460 -6.44 29.94 -4.99
C PRO A 460 -7.56 29.05 -4.45
N GLU A 461 -8.63 28.84 -5.22
CA GLU A 461 -9.73 27.94 -4.79
C GLU A 461 -9.22 26.51 -4.68
N ALA A 462 -8.49 26.03 -5.70
CA ALA A 462 -7.95 24.67 -5.74
C ALA A 462 -7.01 24.35 -4.57
N ILE A 463 -6.20 25.32 -4.13
CA ILE A 463 -5.31 25.17 -2.96
C ILE A 463 -6.09 25.03 -1.65
N THR A 464 -7.23 25.71 -1.53
CA THR A 464 -8.04 25.74 -0.29
C THR A 464 -8.96 24.55 -0.12
N GLU A 465 -9.15 23.74 -1.16
CA GLU A 465 -9.93 22.50 -1.06
C GLU A 465 -9.22 21.48 -0.15
N PRO A 466 -9.95 20.78 0.74
CA PRO A 466 -9.35 19.77 1.62
C PRO A 466 -8.65 18.67 0.84
N ARG A 467 -7.43 18.35 1.23
CA ARG A 467 -6.61 17.36 0.53
C ARG A 467 -6.85 15.94 1.02
N PHE A 468 -6.75 15.01 0.08
CA PHE A 468 -6.80 13.56 0.30
C PHE A 468 -5.55 12.91 -0.31
N SER A 469 -4.71 12.36 0.56
CA SER A 469 -3.43 11.74 0.24
C SER A 469 -3.53 10.23 0.36
N GLN A 470 -3.76 9.57 -0.77
CA GLN A 470 -3.75 8.11 -0.86
C GLN A 470 -2.51 7.66 -1.60
N ARG A 471 -1.63 7.00 -0.86
CA ARG A 471 -0.27 6.64 -1.31
C ARG A 471 -0.09 5.13 -1.43
N ASN A 472 -1.18 4.35 -1.43
CA ASN A 472 -1.16 2.89 -1.35
C ASN A 472 -0.41 2.41 -0.09
N ASN A 473 -0.78 2.98 1.05
CA ASN A 473 -0.17 2.73 2.36
C ASN A 473 -0.37 1.27 2.81
N PHE A 474 0.34 0.87 3.86
CA PHE A 474 0.33 -0.51 4.38
C PHE A 474 -1.05 -0.96 4.87
N ASP A 475 -1.73 -0.07 5.57
CA ASP A 475 -3.10 -0.21 6.07
C ASP A 475 -4.16 0.27 5.06
N SER A 476 -3.74 0.57 3.83
CA SER A 476 -4.56 1.12 2.75
C SER A 476 -5.27 2.45 3.08
N THR A 477 -4.89 3.17 4.13
CA THR A 477 -5.57 4.41 4.51
C THR A 477 -5.24 5.56 3.56
N THR A 478 -6.27 6.35 3.27
CA THR A 478 -6.18 7.69 2.70
C THR A 478 -6.08 8.68 3.85
N GLU A 479 -4.98 9.42 3.94
CA GLU A 479 -4.91 10.55 4.87
C GLU A 479 -5.69 11.73 4.31
N TYR A 480 -6.41 12.46 5.15
CA TYR A 480 -7.11 13.67 4.72
C TYR A 480 -6.97 14.80 5.73
N GLU A 481 -7.10 16.05 5.28
CA GLU A 481 -6.97 17.22 6.14
C GLU A 481 -8.20 17.41 7.05
N GLY A 482 -8.20 16.73 8.20
CA GLY A 482 -9.33 16.65 9.12
C GLY A 482 -9.79 17.98 9.72
N ARG A 483 -8.94 19.01 9.71
CA ARG A 483 -9.29 20.37 10.17
C ARG A 483 -10.05 21.21 9.15
N TYR A 484 -9.96 20.86 7.86
CA TYR A 484 -10.49 21.68 6.77
C TYR A 484 -11.71 21.05 6.09
N VAL A 485 -12.03 19.79 6.40
CA VAL A 485 -13.25 19.15 5.93
C VAL A 485 -14.51 19.83 6.49
N ASN A 486 -15.55 19.86 5.67
CA ASN A 486 -16.86 20.37 6.03
C ASN A 486 -17.90 19.23 6.02
N ASN A 487 -19.18 19.55 6.24
CA ASN A 487 -20.26 18.54 6.27
C ASN A 487 -20.39 17.77 4.95
N GLU A 488 -20.11 18.41 3.80
CA GLU A 488 -20.13 17.76 2.49
C GLU A 488 -18.98 16.77 2.37
N SER A 489 -17.75 17.17 2.73
CA SER A 489 -16.60 16.27 2.76
C SER A 489 -16.81 15.08 3.70
N HIS A 490 -17.44 15.29 4.86
CA HIS A 490 -17.80 14.19 5.78
C HIS A 490 -18.81 13.22 5.15
N ALA A 491 -19.80 13.72 4.41
CA ALA A 491 -20.74 12.87 3.69
C ALA A 491 -20.04 12.08 2.57
N GLN A 492 -19.11 12.71 1.85
CA GLN A 492 -18.31 12.05 0.81
C GLN A 492 -17.43 10.94 1.41
N ILE A 493 -16.74 11.21 2.52
CA ILE A 493 -15.92 10.22 3.24
C ILE A 493 -16.78 9.04 3.67
N ALA A 494 -17.93 9.29 4.31
CA ALA A 494 -18.81 8.22 4.77
C ALA A 494 -19.33 7.37 3.59
N GLU A 495 -19.65 7.98 2.45
CA GLU A 495 -20.03 7.24 1.24
C GLU A 495 -18.86 6.41 0.70
N LEU A 496 -17.64 6.96 0.63
CA LEU A 496 -16.45 6.23 0.17
C LEU A 496 -16.08 5.08 1.10
N GLU A 497 -16.29 5.21 2.41
CA GLU A 497 -16.13 4.12 3.37
C GLU A 497 -17.09 2.96 3.08
N THR A 498 -18.33 3.24 2.67
CA THR A 498 -19.26 2.18 2.22
C THR A 498 -18.81 1.50 0.93
N ARG A 499 -17.97 2.16 0.13
CA ARG A 499 -17.31 1.58 -1.05
C ARG A 499 -16.01 0.84 -0.68
N GLY A 500 -15.61 0.80 0.59
CA GLY A 500 -14.42 0.09 1.07
C GLY A 500 -13.14 0.94 1.19
N HIS A 501 -13.22 2.26 0.94
CA HIS A 501 -12.10 3.15 1.23
C HIS A 501 -11.87 3.25 2.75
N ARG A 502 -10.62 3.45 3.15
CA ARG A 502 -10.23 3.64 4.56
C ARG A 502 -9.63 5.03 4.71
N PHE A 503 -10.00 5.76 5.75
CA PHE A 503 -9.51 7.11 5.97
C PHE A 503 -8.83 7.28 7.32
N LEU A 504 -7.83 8.16 7.35
CA LEU A 504 -7.18 8.62 8.57
C LEU A 504 -7.17 10.16 8.58
N ALA A 505 -7.78 10.74 9.59
CA ALA A 505 -7.84 12.19 9.72
C ALA A 505 -6.48 12.74 10.18
N ASN A 506 -5.84 13.56 9.35
CA ASN A 506 -4.68 14.33 9.74
C ASN A 506 -5.12 15.64 10.42
N GLN A 507 -4.81 15.77 11.71
CA GLN A 507 -5.18 16.91 12.54
C GLN A 507 -4.06 17.95 12.68
N ALA A 508 -3.06 17.91 11.79
CA ALA A 508 -2.00 18.89 11.75
C ALA A 508 -2.53 20.28 11.38
N VAL A 509 -2.07 21.32 12.09
CA VAL A 509 -2.45 22.74 11.83
C VAL A 509 -2.00 23.17 10.45
N GLN A 510 -0.90 22.60 9.95
CA GLN A 510 -0.32 22.91 8.65
C GLN A 510 -0.99 22.20 7.47
N GLY A 511 -1.87 21.23 7.72
CA GLY A 511 -2.44 20.38 6.66
C GLY A 511 -1.41 19.45 6.01
N ILE A 512 -1.74 18.99 4.81
CA ILE A 512 -0.96 18.08 3.96
C ILE A 512 -0.24 18.91 2.90
N GLY A 513 1.06 19.15 3.14
CA GLY A 513 1.92 19.95 2.27
C GLY A 513 1.79 21.46 2.50
N ALA A 514 2.46 22.25 1.65
CA ALA A 514 2.38 23.71 1.67
C ALA A 514 2.70 24.26 0.27
N VAL A 515 1.67 24.56 -0.50
CA VAL A 515 1.83 24.79 -1.94
C VAL A 515 2.34 26.19 -2.21
N THR A 516 3.23 26.32 -3.19
CA THR A 516 3.47 27.61 -3.86
C THR A 516 3.45 27.41 -5.37
N GLY A 517 3.02 28.44 -6.09
CA GLY A 517 2.91 28.38 -7.55
C GLY A 517 2.55 29.69 -8.20
N ILE A 518 2.44 29.66 -9.53
CA ILE A 518 2.03 30.79 -10.36
C ILE A 518 1.11 30.25 -11.46
N GLU A 519 -0.11 30.75 -11.51
CA GLU A 519 -1.02 30.56 -12.64
C GLU A 519 -0.77 31.64 -13.69
N PHE A 520 -0.74 31.26 -14.97
CA PHE A 520 -0.45 32.15 -16.10
C PHE A 520 -1.71 32.35 -16.95
N HIS A 521 -2.06 33.60 -17.22
CA HIS A 521 -3.29 33.97 -17.93
C HIS A 521 -2.99 34.33 -19.38
N GLU A 522 -3.94 34.11 -20.30
CA GLU A 522 -3.79 34.42 -21.73
C GLU A 522 -3.49 35.91 -22.01
N ASN A 523 -3.91 36.80 -21.10
CA ASN A 523 -3.65 38.23 -21.20
C ASN A 523 -2.22 38.64 -20.77
N GLY A 524 -1.36 37.68 -20.42
CA GLY A 524 0.00 37.88 -19.94
C GLY A 524 0.11 38.30 -18.47
N GLN A 525 -1.01 38.34 -17.73
CA GLN A 525 -0.99 38.47 -16.28
C GLN A 525 -0.68 37.12 -15.63
N VAL A 526 -0.26 37.17 -14.38
CA VAL A 526 0.01 35.98 -13.56
C VAL A 526 -0.67 36.13 -12.21
N THR A 527 -1.15 35.01 -11.66
CA THR A 527 -1.67 34.91 -10.30
C THR A 527 -0.69 34.08 -9.48
N PRO A 528 0.20 34.72 -8.69
CA PRO A 528 1.01 33.99 -7.72
C PRO A 528 0.12 33.52 -6.58
N THR A 529 0.34 32.31 -6.07
CA THR A 529 -0.43 31.80 -4.92
C THR A 529 0.46 30.98 -4.00
N THR A 530 0.18 31.09 -2.71
CA THR A 530 0.82 30.34 -1.63
C THR A 530 -0.26 29.76 -0.73
N GLU A 531 0.09 28.71 0.01
CA GLU A 531 -0.75 28.13 1.05
C GLU A 531 -1.35 29.23 1.96
N PRO A 532 -2.67 29.23 2.20
CA PRO A 532 -3.27 30.17 3.13
C PRO A 532 -2.69 29.95 4.53
N ASN A 533 -2.39 31.04 5.26
CA ASN A 533 -1.95 30.93 6.64
C ASN A 533 -3.06 30.35 7.51
N ALA A 534 -2.99 29.05 7.81
CA ALA A 534 -3.82 28.38 8.80
C ALA A 534 -3.41 28.75 10.24
N ALA A 535 -3.28 30.03 10.55
CA ALA A 535 -3.19 30.58 11.90
C ALA A 535 -3.11 32.11 11.82
N ALA A 536 -4.26 32.78 11.69
CA ALA A 536 -4.33 34.22 11.92
C ALA A 536 -4.18 34.58 13.43
N GLU A 537 -4.18 33.61 14.36
CA GLU A 537 -4.18 33.93 15.80
C GLU A 537 -3.11 33.29 16.70
N GLU A 538 -2.35 32.23 16.35
CA GLU A 538 -1.47 31.61 17.37
C GLU A 538 -0.04 31.13 17.01
N VAL A 539 0.43 31.15 15.76
CA VAL A 539 1.83 30.73 15.48
C VAL A 539 2.50 31.63 14.45
N GLN A 540 2.85 32.85 14.87
CA GLN A 540 3.52 33.86 14.03
C GLN A 540 5.04 33.69 13.87
N TRP A 541 5.68 32.69 14.50
CA TRP A 541 7.16 32.59 14.54
C TRP A 541 7.77 31.41 13.78
N PHE A 542 7.07 30.30 13.55
CA PHE A 542 7.63 29.12 12.88
C PHE A 542 7.20 28.96 11.40
N ASN A 543 6.00 29.37 11.02
CA ASN A 543 5.55 29.35 9.61
C ASN A 543 6.16 30.48 8.75
N THR A 544 6.71 31.50 9.41
CA THR A 544 7.30 32.71 8.79
C THR A 544 8.57 32.42 7.99
N LEU A 545 9.19 31.23 8.13
CA LEU A 545 10.31 30.79 7.31
C LEU A 545 9.91 29.81 6.20
N ARG A 546 8.74 29.13 6.31
CA ARG A 546 8.24 28.21 5.26
C ARG A 546 7.50 28.94 4.14
N CYS A 547 6.77 30.02 4.44
CA CYS A 547 5.91 30.71 3.45
C CYS A 547 6.45 32.06 2.94
N HIS A 548 7.68 32.48 3.26
CA HIS A 548 8.19 33.81 2.88
C HIS A 548 9.38 33.82 1.90
N LEU A 549 9.73 32.69 1.28
CA LEU A 549 10.57 32.74 0.08
C LEU A 549 9.70 32.96 -1.17
N ALA A 550 9.14 34.17 -1.19
CA ALA A 550 8.84 35.03 -2.33
C ALA A 550 8.56 34.40 -3.70
N THR A 551 7.29 34.49 -4.11
CA THR A 551 6.97 34.69 -5.51
C THR A 551 7.47 36.07 -5.94
N PHE A 552 8.61 36.11 -6.64
CA PHE A 552 9.16 37.35 -7.16
C PHE A 552 8.56 37.65 -8.54
N MET A 553 7.81 38.75 -8.65
CA MET A 553 7.41 39.33 -9.92
C MET A 553 8.19 40.61 -10.18
N ARG A 554 8.86 40.69 -11.33
CA ARG A 554 9.43 41.94 -11.84
C ARG A 554 8.60 42.41 -13.02
N THR A 555 7.71 43.38 -12.80
CA THR A 555 6.97 44.04 -13.89
C THR A 555 7.77 45.22 -14.43
N ARG A 556 7.60 45.55 -15.72
CA ARG A 556 8.25 46.70 -16.40
C ARG A 556 8.05 48.04 -15.69
N SER A 557 7.10 48.15 -14.77
CA SER A 557 6.83 49.34 -13.95
C SER A 557 7.22 49.19 -12.48
N GLY A 558 8.33 48.51 -12.17
CA GLY A 558 9.13 48.74 -10.95
C GLY A 558 8.42 48.73 -9.59
N THR A 559 7.23 48.15 -9.47
CA THR A 559 6.45 48.17 -8.23
C THR A 559 6.11 46.74 -7.86
N ILE A 560 6.80 46.23 -6.84
CA ILE A 560 6.45 45.00 -6.13
C ILE A 560 5.31 45.39 -5.19
N GLN A 561 4.09 44.90 -5.42
CA GLN A 561 3.05 44.89 -4.39
C GLN A 561 3.14 43.54 -3.67
N LEU A 562 3.46 43.60 -2.38
CA LEU A 562 3.36 42.50 -1.42
C LEU A 562 1.93 42.41 -0.89
#